data_AF-A0A816K3G0-F1
#
_entry.id   AF-A0A816K3G0-F1
#
_cell.length_a   1.000
_cell.length_b   1.000
_cell.length_c   1.000
_cell.angle_alpha   90.00
_cell.angle_beta   90.00
_cell.angle_gamma   90.00
#
_symmetry.space_group_name_H-M   'P 1'
#
loop_
_entity.id
_entity.type
_entity.pdbx_description
1 polymer ?
#
loop_
_entity_poly.entity_id
_entity_poly.type
_entity_poly.pdbx_seq_one_letter_code
_entity_poly.pdbx_strand_id
1 'polypeptide(L)'
;MYHDGIFFDQLEHLKLGISFDYWSKLLFRLLRDAPKLRVLKLYVYSGGRFKKYEPISWNNVIRLVITVPTCLLESLETFEFADYRGRQEERDFVSFIIKHACHLKSSTITPST
;
A
#
# COMPACT_ATOMS: atom_id res chain seq x y z
N MET A 1 -10.65 20.55 6.87
CA MET A 1 -9.33 20.64 6.23
C MET A 1 -8.30 20.55 7.35
N TYR A 2 -7.44 19.53 7.35
CA TYR A 2 -6.32 19.48 8.29
C TYR A 2 -5.25 20.42 7.72
N HIS A 3 -5.02 21.54 8.39
CA HIS A 3 -4.19 22.64 7.85
C HIS A 3 -2.69 22.47 8.07
N ASP A 4 -2.25 21.43 8.76
CA ASP A 4 -0.84 21.01 8.81
C ASP A 4 -0.79 19.51 8.53
N GLY A 5 -0.59 19.16 7.26
CA GLY A 5 -0.52 17.79 6.80
C GLY A 5 0.68 17.10 7.43
N ILE A 6 0.47 15.93 8.03
CA ILE A 6 1.56 15.07 8.48
C ILE A 6 2.28 14.57 7.22
N PHE A 7 3.38 15.23 6.87
CA PHE A 7 4.27 14.80 5.80
C PHE A 7 5.33 13.87 6.38
N PHE A 8 5.40 12.66 5.83
CA PHE A 8 6.43 11.67 6.14
C PHE A 8 7.61 11.83 5.18
N ASP A 9 8.10 13.06 5.03
CA ASP A 9 9.09 13.45 4.01
C ASP A 9 10.46 12.77 4.16
N GLN A 10 10.78 12.24 5.34
CA GLN A 10 11.98 11.45 5.62
C GLN A 10 11.70 9.96 5.84
N LEU A 11 10.47 9.48 5.67
CA LEU A 11 10.14 8.08 5.90
C LEU A 11 10.68 7.22 4.76
N GLU A 12 11.76 6.49 5.02
CA GLU A 12 12.36 5.56 4.05
C GLU A 12 11.88 4.11 4.23
N HIS A 13 11.46 3.72 5.44
CA HIS A 13 11.08 2.35 5.76
C HIS A 13 9.75 2.30 6.51
N LEU A 14 8.78 1.58 5.94
CA LEU A 14 7.48 1.34 6.56
C LEU A 14 7.23 -0.16 6.71
N LYS A 15 6.90 -0.59 7.92
CA LYS A 15 6.34 -1.91 8.21
C LYS A 15 4.98 -1.76 8.86
N LEU A 16 3.93 -2.33 8.26
CA LEU A 16 2.55 -2.19 8.74
C LEU A 16 1.86 -3.56 8.84
N GLY A 17 1.17 -3.77 9.96
CA GLY A 17 0.31 -4.93 10.16
C GLY A 17 -1.15 -4.62 9.80
N ILE A 18 -1.80 -5.54 9.11
CA ILE A 18 -3.16 -5.41 8.59
C ILE A 18 -4.11 -6.29 9.41
N SER A 19 -5.12 -5.70 10.02
CA SER A 19 -6.09 -6.41 10.88
C SER A 19 -7.56 -6.07 10.61
N PHE A 20 -7.85 -5.25 9.60
CA PHE A 20 -9.18 -4.79 9.22
C PHE A 20 -9.24 -4.46 7.71
N ASP A 21 -10.43 -4.32 7.12
CA ASP A 21 -10.63 -3.96 5.71
C ASP A 21 -10.37 -2.47 5.43
N TYR A 22 -10.25 -2.08 4.16
CA TYR A 22 -10.01 -0.70 3.72
C TYR A 22 -8.65 -0.13 4.14
N TRP A 23 -7.76 -0.98 4.67
CA TRP A 23 -6.37 -0.65 4.98
C TRP A 23 -5.63 -0.10 3.76
N SER A 24 -5.97 -0.56 2.56
CA SER A 24 -5.34 -0.14 1.31
C SER A 24 -5.56 1.34 1.02
N LYS A 25 -6.74 1.91 1.35
CA LYS A 25 -7.03 3.35 1.19
C LYS A 25 -6.18 4.20 2.14
N LEU A 26 -6.03 3.75 3.39
CA LEU A 26 -5.22 4.44 4.38
C LEU A 26 -3.75 4.42 3.98
N LEU A 27 -3.26 3.23 3.60
CA LEU A 27 -1.89 3.04 3.16
C LEU A 27 -1.59 3.89 1.91
N PHE A 28 -2.52 3.94 0.96
CA PHE A 28 -2.36 4.76 -0.24
C PHE A 28 -2.22 6.26 0.08
N ARG A 29 -2.93 6.78 1.09
CA ARG A 29 -2.71 8.16 1.56
C ARG A 29 -1.30 8.32 2.13
N LEU A 30 -0.87 7.40 3.00
CA LEU A 30 0.47 7.43 3.58
C LEU A 30 1.56 7.41 2.51
N LEU A 31 1.42 6.58 1.46
CA LEU A 31 2.37 6.56 0.34
C LEU A 31 2.52 7.91 -0.36
N ARG A 32 1.45 8.73 -0.44
CA ARG A 32 1.54 10.08 -1.00
C ARG A 32 2.35 11.02 -0.11
N ASP A 33 2.21 10.84 1.19
CA ASP A 33 2.85 11.71 2.18
C ASP A 33 4.29 11.26 2.47
N ALA A 34 4.73 10.11 1.93
CA ALA A 34 6.05 9.52 2.13
C ALA A 34 6.88 9.43 0.83
N PRO A 35 7.23 10.56 0.19
CA PRO A 35 7.87 10.58 -1.14
C PRO A 35 9.24 9.89 -1.21
N LYS A 36 9.92 9.72 -0.07
CA LYS A 36 11.23 9.03 0.01
C LYS A 36 11.11 7.57 0.41
N LEU A 37 9.91 6.98 0.47
CA LEU A 37 9.74 5.61 0.93
C LEU A 37 10.48 4.62 0.00
N ARG A 38 11.42 3.86 0.57
CA ARG A 38 12.25 2.88 -0.14
C ARG A 38 11.81 1.46 0.13
N VAL A 39 11.31 1.18 1.33
CA VAL A 39 10.92 -0.17 1.75
C VAL A 39 9.52 -0.15 2.33
N LEU A 40 8.63 -0.95 1.73
CA LEU A 40 7.28 -1.19 2.20
C LEU A 40 7.12 -2.67 2.57
N LYS A 41 6.84 -2.94 3.85
CA LYS A 41 6.58 -4.29 4.35
C LYS A 41 5.18 -4.37 4.96
N LEU A 42 4.38 -5.33 4.50
CA LEU A 42 3.03 -5.58 4.97
C LEU A 42 2.93 -7.00 5.53
N TYR A 43 2.07 -7.18 6.52
CA TYR A 43 1.70 -8.52 7.00
C TYR A 43 0.26 -8.55 7.49
N VAL A 44 -0.43 -9.68 7.32
CA VAL A 44 -1.83 -9.85 7.71
C VAL A 44 -1.91 -10.56 9.06
N TYR A 45 -2.54 -9.93 10.05
CA TYR A 45 -2.75 -10.57 11.34
C TYR A 45 -3.77 -11.71 11.25
N SER A 46 -3.43 -12.85 11.87
CA SER A 46 -4.25 -14.06 11.91
C SER A 46 -5.68 -13.79 12.42
N GLY A 47 -5.81 -13.03 13.50
CA GLY A 47 -7.07 -12.63 14.13
C GLY A 47 -7.73 -11.35 13.61
N GLY A 48 -7.34 -10.86 12.42
CA GLY A 48 -7.95 -9.66 11.84
C GLY A 48 -9.45 -9.83 11.56
N ARG A 49 -10.23 -8.77 11.81
CA ARG A 49 -11.69 -8.74 11.57
C ARG A 49 -11.96 -8.23 10.16
N PHE A 50 -11.90 -9.14 9.20
CA PHE A 50 -12.20 -8.87 7.79
C PHE A 50 -13.67 -9.19 7.48
N LYS A 51 -14.36 -8.25 6.86
CA LYS A 51 -15.73 -8.38 6.34
C LYS A 51 -15.69 -8.58 4.82
N LYS A 52 -16.86 -8.60 4.18
CA LYS A 52 -16.96 -8.63 2.71
C LYS A 52 -16.50 -7.28 2.17
N TYR A 53 -15.29 -7.25 1.62
CA TYR A 53 -14.72 -6.07 0.97
C TYR A 53 -15.56 -5.68 -0.26
N GLU A 54 -15.97 -4.41 -0.33
CA GLU A 54 -16.52 -3.83 -1.55
C GLU A 54 -15.36 -3.41 -2.47
N PRO A 55 -15.29 -3.94 -3.70
CA PRO A 55 -14.22 -3.62 -4.63
C PRO A 55 -14.06 -2.11 -4.82
N ILE A 56 -12.89 -1.59 -4.45
CA ILE A 56 -12.54 -0.22 -4.77
C ILE A 56 -12.15 -0.21 -6.25
N SER A 57 -12.88 0.55 -7.07
CA SER A 57 -12.40 0.85 -8.42
C SER A 57 -11.20 1.78 -8.33
N TRP A 58 -10.00 1.19 -8.27
CA TRP A 58 -8.74 1.93 -8.24
C TRP A 58 -8.61 2.88 -9.43
N ASN A 59 -9.10 2.47 -10.61
CA ASN A 59 -9.18 3.34 -11.78
C ASN A 59 -10.03 4.58 -11.53
N ASN A 60 -11.15 4.47 -10.80
CA ASN A 60 -11.98 5.63 -10.47
C ASN A 60 -11.33 6.48 -9.36
N VAL A 61 -10.66 5.89 -8.37
CA VAL A 61 -9.94 6.62 -7.32
C VAL A 61 -8.79 7.45 -7.89
N ILE A 62 -8.00 6.87 -8.80
CA ILE A 62 -6.92 7.56 -9.51
C ILE A 62 -7.49 8.68 -10.39
N ARG A 63 -8.56 8.41 -11.15
CA ARG A 63 -9.20 9.39 -12.05
C ARG A 63 -9.93 10.52 -11.33
N LEU A 64 -10.49 10.27 -10.15
CA LEU A 64 -11.29 11.26 -9.43
C LEU A 64 -10.47 12.16 -8.51
N VAL A 65 -9.37 11.67 -7.89
CA VAL A 65 -8.71 12.44 -6.81
C VAL A 65 -7.18 12.27 -6.71
N ILE A 66 -6.48 11.30 -7.36
CA ILE A 66 -5.12 10.96 -6.91
C ILE A 66 -4.15 10.58 -8.04
N THR A 67 -3.16 11.46 -8.29
CA THR A 67 -1.93 11.12 -9.03
C THR A 67 -1.20 9.97 -8.33
N VAL A 68 -0.54 9.10 -9.11
CA VAL A 68 0.30 8.02 -8.56
C VAL A 68 1.28 8.59 -7.51
N PRO A 69 1.38 8.01 -6.31
CA PRO A 69 2.31 8.51 -5.28
C PRO A 69 3.75 8.58 -5.78
N THR A 70 4.43 9.70 -5.50
CA THR A 70 5.83 9.93 -5.93
C THR A 70 6.76 8.80 -5.49
N CYS A 71 6.55 8.24 -4.30
CA CYS A 71 7.40 7.16 -3.81
C CYS A 71 7.38 5.92 -4.72
N LEU A 72 6.25 5.62 -5.36
CA LEU A 72 6.17 4.49 -6.30
C LEU A 72 6.95 4.79 -7.58
N LEU A 73 6.87 6.04 -8.05
CA LEU A 73 7.54 6.44 -9.27
C LEU A 73 9.06 6.57 -9.10
N GLU A 74 9.54 6.97 -7.93
CA GLU A 74 10.92 7.45 -7.78
C GLU A 74 11.76 6.72 -6.73
N SER A 75 11.18 6.19 -5.65
CA SER A 75 11.98 5.79 -4.47
C SER A 75 11.77 4.36 -3.99
N LEU A 76 10.62 3.73 -4.27
CA LEU A 76 10.28 2.43 -3.70
C LEU A 76 11.13 1.32 -4.35
N GLU A 77 12.02 0.74 -3.56
CA GLU A 77 12.98 -0.27 -3.97
C GLU A 77 12.60 -1.69 -3.51
N THR A 78 11.90 -1.81 -2.38
CA THR A 78 11.53 -3.11 -1.79
C THR A 78 10.08 -3.15 -1.39
N PHE A 79 9.37 -4.19 -1.81
CA PHE A 79 8.02 -4.51 -1.39
C PHE A 79 7.96 -5.92 -0.83
N GLU A 80 7.47 -6.06 0.41
CA GLU A 80 7.21 -7.36 1.03
C GLU A 80 5.77 -7.43 1.50
N PHE A 81 5.08 -8.54 1.21
CA PHE A 81 3.75 -8.81 1.72
C PHE A 81 3.70 -10.23 2.30
N ALA A 82 3.71 -10.31 3.63
CA ALA A 82 3.59 -11.54 4.38
C ALA A 82 2.15 -11.89 4.75
N ASP A 83 1.90 -13.17 4.98
CA ASP A 83 0.58 -13.72 5.31
C ASP A 83 -0.50 -13.35 4.29
N TYR A 84 -0.10 -13.25 3.01
CA TYR A 84 -0.98 -12.89 1.92
C TYR A 84 -2.06 -13.96 1.73
N ARG A 85 -3.34 -13.56 1.83
CA ARG A 85 -4.48 -14.50 1.75
C ARG A 85 -5.18 -14.47 0.40
N GLY A 86 -4.73 -13.61 -0.52
CA GLY A 86 -5.35 -13.44 -1.83
C GLY A 86 -6.74 -12.85 -1.79
N ARG A 87 -7.07 -12.03 -0.78
CA ARG A 87 -8.34 -11.27 -0.78
C ARG A 87 -8.33 -10.25 -1.92
N GLN A 88 -9.51 -9.84 -2.39
CA GLN A 88 -9.61 -8.90 -3.52
C GLN A 88 -8.85 -7.59 -3.25
N GLU A 89 -9.00 -7.01 -2.05
CA GLU A 89 -8.24 -5.80 -1.66
C GLU A 89 -6.72 -5.99 -1.74
N GLU A 90 -6.22 -7.16 -1.32
CA GLU A 90 -4.80 -7.50 -1.37
C GLU A 90 -4.32 -7.65 -2.81
N ARG A 91 -5.09 -8.37 -3.66
CA ARG A 91 -4.79 -8.55 -5.08
C ARG A 91 -4.72 -7.22 -5.81
N ASP A 92 -5.72 -6.37 -5.58
CA ASP A 92 -5.80 -5.06 -6.23
C ASP A 92 -4.63 -4.17 -5.81
N PHE A 93 -4.33 -4.14 -4.50
CA PHE A 93 -3.23 -3.32 -3.98
C PHE A 93 -1.87 -3.80 -4.49
N VAL A 94 -1.62 -5.12 -4.47
CA VAL A 94 -0.41 -5.72 -5.03
C VAL A 94 -0.27 -5.40 -6.52
N SER A 95 -1.34 -5.59 -7.30
CA SER A 95 -1.34 -5.30 -8.73
C SER A 95 -1.02 -3.82 -8.99
N PHE A 96 -1.59 -2.92 -8.19
CA PHE A 96 -1.31 -1.50 -8.28
C PHE A 96 0.16 -1.18 -7.98
N ILE A 97 0.72 -1.69 -6.87
CA ILE A 97 2.14 -1.46 -6.53
C ILE A 97 3.05 -1.97 -7.65
N ILE A 98 2.87 -3.21 -8.09
CA ILE A 98 3.71 -3.81 -9.15
C ILE A 98 3.61 -3.01 -10.45
N LYS A 99 2.42 -2.52 -10.79
CA LYS A 99 2.20 -1.74 -12.01
C LYS A 99 2.88 -0.36 -11.99
N HIS A 100 3.02 0.24 -10.81
CA HIS A 100 3.42 1.65 -10.68
C HIS A 100 4.78 1.87 -9.99
N ALA A 101 5.34 0.86 -9.33
CA ALA A 101 6.63 0.96 -8.65
C ALA A 101 7.80 0.84 -9.65
N CYS A 102 8.22 1.95 -10.25
CA CYS A 102 9.17 1.98 -11.36
C CYS A 102 10.61 1.58 -10.98
N HIS A 103 10.99 1.74 -9.71
CA HIS A 103 12.34 1.43 -9.20
C HIS A 103 12.38 0.20 -8.29
N LEU A 104 11.35 -0.64 -8.34
CA LEU A 104 11.27 -1.83 -7.50
C LEU A 104 12.38 -2.83 -7.85
N LYS A 105 13.27 -3.10 -6.89
CA LYS A 105 14.41 -4.04 -7.02
C LYS A 105 14.07 -5.41 -6.46
N SER A 106 13.23 -5.46 -5.43
CA SER A 106 12.81 -6.70 -4.79
C SER A 106 11.32 -6.66 -4.46
N SER A 107 10.63 -7.76 -4.76
CA SER A 107 9.21 -7.97 -4.45
C SER A 107 9.01 -9.38 -3.93
N THR A 108 8.56 -9.51 -2.68
CA THR A 108 8.29 -10.82 -2.06
C THR A 108 6.86 -10.86 -1.55
N ILE A 109 6.09 -11.86 -2.00
CA ILE A 109 4.73 -12.12 -1.51
C ILE A 109 4.74 -13.54 -0.95
N THR A 110 4.49 -13.66 0.35
CA THR A 110 4.44 -14.97 1.02
C THR A 110 3.00 -15.28 1.42
N PRO A 111 2.45 -16.43 0.98
CA PRO A 111 1.09 -16.82 1.33
C PRO A 111 0.98 -17.12 2.83
N SER A 112 -0.22 -16.96 3.39
CA SER A 112 -0.51 -17.48 4.74
C SER A 112 -0.34 -19.00 4.75
N THR A 113 0.37 -19.52 5.76
CA THR A 113 0.50 -20.96 6.01
C THR A 113 -0.73 -21.53 6.69
#